data_AF-A0AAU4NVU2-F1
#
_entry.id   AF-A0AAU4NVU2-F1
#
_cell.length_a   1.000
_cell.length_b   1.000
_cell.length_c   1.000
_cell.angle_alpha   90.00
_cell.angle_beta   90.00
_cell.angle_gamma   90.00
#
_symmetry.space_group_name_H-M   'P 1'
#
loop_
_entity.id
_entity.type
_entity.pdbx_description
1 polymer ?
#
loop_
_entity_poly.entity_id
_entity_poly.type
_entity_poly.pdbx_seq_one_letter_code
_entity_poly.pdbx_strand_id
1 'polypeptide(L)'
;MSWTVRLALVMASLVVAGTVGLGASGYVLFTRAAEDPVTSVDAIIVLGGEHDGREEYGLDLARSGVADTVVLSDPYNSRDRRMAAWCASGTSTLTVLCPAPVPSTTRGEAIFTQRLAQQYGWSHVMVISWRYHLPRARYIFGRCFSGEVTMRAVPRSYAFSLADWEYTYLYQVAGFVKARAQGTCADVSQRSLR
;
A
#
# COMPACT_ATOMS: atom_id res chain seq x y z
N MET A 1 2.99 -44.40 25.40
CA MET A 1 2.72 -42.95 25.19
C MET A 1 1.21 -42.73 25.30
N SER A 2 0.76 -41.94 26.27
CA SER A 2 -0.67 -41.72 26.49
C SER A 2 -1.33 -41.02 25.31
N TRP A 3 -2.65 -41.20 25.17
CA TRP A 3 -3.48 -40.50 24.18
C TRP A 3 -3.27 -38.99 24.20
N THR A 4 -3.12 -38.41 25.40
CA THR A 4 -2.84 -36.98 25.61
C THR A 4 -1.52 -36.55 24.97
N VAL A 5 -0.46 -37.34 25.09
CA VAL A 5 0.85 -37.03 24.49
C VAL A 5 0.77 -37.14 22.96
N ARG A 6 0.05 -38.13 22.43
CA ARG A 6 -0.15 -38.25 20.96
C ARG A 6 -0.90 -37.04 20.40
N LEU A 7 -1.98 -36.61 21.06
CA LEU A 7 -2.72 -35.41 20.68
C LEU A 7 -1.85 -34.15 20.73
N ALA A 8 -1.07 -33.98 21.80
CA ALA A 8 -0.17 -32.84 21.94
C ALA A 8 0.87 -32.78 20.81
N LEU A 9 1.47 -33.92 20.45
CA LEU A 9 2.45 -34.00 19.35
C LEU A 9 1.83 -33.69 17.99
N VAL A 10 0.61 -34.17 17.72
CA VAL A 10 -0.12 -33.85 16.48
C VAL A 10 -0.41 -32.36 16.42
N MET A 11 -0.94 -31.77 17.49
CA MET A 11 -1.23 -30.33 17.54
C MET A 11 0.04 -29.49 17.35
N ALA A 12 1.13 -29.84 18.04
CA ALA A 12 2.42 -29.18 17.85
C ALA A 12 2.92 -29.28 16.40
N SER A 13 2.78 -30.45 15.77
CA SER A 13 3.19 -30.66 14.38
C SER A 13 2.35 -29.82 13.41
N LEU A 14 1.04 -29.71 13.64
CA LEU A 14 0.16 -28.88 12.82
C LEU A 14 0.48 -27.39 12.97
N VAL A 15 0.78 -26.92 14.18
CA VAL A 15 1.21 -25.54 14.43
C VAL A 15 2.51 -25.25 13.69
N VAL A 16 3.52 -26.12 13.81
CA VAL A 16 4.81 -25.96 13.12
C VAL A 16 4.63 -25.95 11.61
N ALA A 17 3.87 -26.91 11.05
CA ALA A 17 3.60 -26.96 9.62
C ALA A 17 2.84 -25.71 9.13
N GLY A 18 1.88 -25.21 9.93
CA GLY A 18 1.16 -23.97 9.66
C GLY A 18 2.08 -22.76 9.60
N THR A 19 2.94 -22.59 10.60
CA THR A 19 3.92 -21.49 10.65
C THR A 19 4.91 -21.56 9.49
N VAL A 20 5.47 -22.74 9.20
CA VAL A 20 6.40 -22.90 8.06
C VAL A 20 5.68 -22.61 6.74
N GLY A 21 4.44 -23.09 6.58
CA GLY A 21 3.62 -22.84 5.40
C GLY A 21 3.29 -21.36 5.20
N LEU A 22 2.91 -20.64 6.26
CA LEU A 22 2.64 -19.20 6.21
C LEU A 22 3.92 -18.41 5.92
N GLY A 23 5.05 -18.75 6.56
CA GLY A 23 6.35 -18.14 6.29
C GLY A 23 6.80 -18.31 4.84
N ALA A 24 6.72 -19.53 4.29
CA ALA A 24 7.13 -19.82 2.92
C ALA A 24 6.22 -19.14 1.88
N SER A 25 4.89 -19.26 2.05
CA SER A 25 3.93 -18.63 1.15
C SER A 25 3.99 -17.10 1.25
N GLY A 26 4.11 -16.56 2.45
CA GLY A 26 4.24 -15.13 2.71
C GLY A 26 5.50 -14.53 2.10
N TYR A 27 6.63 -15.25 2.17
CA TYR A 27 7.87 -14.84 1.53
C TYR A 27 7.71 -14.69 0.01
N VAL A 28 7.10 -15.67 -0.65
CA VAL A 28 6.89 -15.65 -2.10
C VAL A 28 5.87 -14.57 -2.50
N LEU A 29 4.75 -14.49 -1.78
CA LEU A 29 3.64 -13.62 -2.15
C LEU A 29 3.88 -12.15 -1.81
N PHE A 30 4.50 -11.86 -0.66
CA PHE A 30 4.65 -10.50 -0.14
C PHE A 30 6.09 -10.01 -0.21
N THR A 31 7.05 -10.72 0.40
CA THR A 31 8.44 -10.24 0.44
C THR A 31 9.08 -10.18 -0.94
N ARG A 32 8.74 -11.14 -1.80
CA ARG A 32 9.17 -11.21 -3.21
C ARG A 32 8.13 -10.66 -4.18
N ALA A 33 7.14 -9.91 -3.70
CA ALA A 33 6.09 -9.36 -4.55
C ALA A 33 6.66 -8.66 -5.79
N ALA A 34 5.98 -8.84 -6.92
CA ALA A 34 6.35 -8.23 -8.19
C ALA A 34 6.05 -6.73 -8.18
N GLU A 35 7.04 -5.96 -8.63
CA GLU A 35 6.92 -4.54 -8.92
C GLU A 35 6.82 -4.36 -10.43
N ASP A 36 6.05 -3.38 -10.86
CA ASP A 36 5.88 -3.07 -12.28
C ASP A 36 7.06 -2.18 -12.76
N PRO A 37 7.39 -2.18 -14.06
CA PRO A 37 8.41 -1.28 -14.59
C PRO A 37 8.03 0.19 -14.38
N VAL A 38 9.03 1.07 -14.25
CA VAL A 38 8.80 2.51 -14.19
C VAL A 38 8.52 3.02 -15.60
N THR A 39 7.32 3.56 -15.80
CA THR A 39 6.89 4.24 -17.03
C THR A 39 6.35 5.62 -16.66
N SER A 40 6.21 6.50 -17.65
CA SER A 40 5.48 7.76 -17.47
C SER A 40 4.05 7.47 -17.00
N VAL A 41 3.54 8.26 -16.07
CA VAL A 41 2.16 8.18 -15.54
C VAL A 41 1.59 9.58 -15.35
N ASP A 42 0.28 9.68 -15.18
CA ASP A 42 -0.39 10.97 -14.98
C ASP A 42 -0.13 11.54 -13.57
N ALA A 43 -0.02 10.66 -12.58
CA ALA A 43 0.30 11.02 -11.20
C ALA A 43 0.97 9.87 -10.43
N ILE A 44 1.83 10.24 -9.48
CA ILE A 44 2.45 9.33 -8.52
C ILE A 44 1.71 9.44 -7.19
N ILE A 45 1.11 8.35 -6.73
CA ILE A 45 0.38 8.23 -5.47
C ILE A 45 1.26 7.53 -4.45
N VAL A 46 1.70 8.24 -3.42
CA VAL A 46 2.48 7.69 -2.31
C VAL A 46 1.52 7.36 -1.17
N LEU A 47 1.37 6.07 -0.85
CA LEU A 47 0.52 5.62 0.25
C LEU A 47 1.14 5.99 1.60
N GLY A 48 0.31 6.26 2.61
CA GLY A 48 0.74 6.55 3.97
C GLY A 48 1.56 5.41 4.60
N GLY A 49 2.47 5.77 5.48
CA GLY A 49 3.48 4.87 6.05
C GLY A 49 4.03 5.39 7.36
N GLU A 50 5.32 5.17 7.59
CA GLU A 50 6.02 5.57 8.82
C GLU A 50 7.15 6.57 8.53
N HIS A 51 6.98 7.43 7.52
CA HIS A 51 8.04 8.29 6.98
C HIS A 51 9.31 7.51 6.65
N ASP A 52 9.11 6.46 5.86
CA ASP A 52 10.11 5.42 5.57
C ASP A 52 10.88 5.66 4.26
N GLY A 53 10.86 6.90 3.75
CA GLY A 53 11.55 7.31 2.53
C GLY A 53 10.69 7.23 1.26
N ARG A 54 9.44 6.75 1.36
CA ARG A 54 8.55 6.63 0.20
C ARG A 54 8.09 7.99 -0.32
N GLU A 55 7.96 8.99 0.56
CA GLU A 55 7.58 10.35 0.21
C GLU A 55 8.68 10.98 -0.65
N GLU A 56 9.94 10.90 -0.21
CA GLU A 56 11.09 11.33 -0.99
C GLU A 56 11.23 10.56 -2.30
N TYR A 57 11.08 9.23 -2.26
CA TYR A 57 11.18 8.41 -3.47
C TYR A 57 10.13 8.79 -4.52
N GLY A 58 8.88 9.07 -4.11
CA GLY A 58 7.85 9.56 -5.03
C GLY A 58 8.17 10.94 -5.61
N LEU A 59 8.69 11.85 -4.78
CA LEU A 59 9.14 13.17 -5.24
C LEU A 59 10.33 13.07 -6.20
N ASP A 60 11.29 12.19 -5.95
CA ASP A 60 12.46 11.99 -6.81
C ASP A 60 12.08 11.39 -8.17
N LEU A 61 11.14 10.45 -8.20
CA LEU A 61 10.59 9.94 -9.45
C LEU A 61 9.92 11.07 -10.26
N ALA A 62 9.13 11.91 -9.62
CA ALA A 62 8.51 13.05 -10.29
C ALA A 62 9.55 14.04 -10.84
N ARG A 63 10.57 14.38 -10.05
CA ARG A 63 11.69 15.24 -10.48
C ARG A 63 12.47 14.64 -11.66
N SER A 64 12.47 13.32 -11.80
CA SER A 64 13.09 12.62 -12.94
C SER A 64 12.22 12.58 -14.19
N GLY A 65 11.01 13.14 -14.15
CA GLY A 65 10.09 13.23 -15.29
C GLY A 65 9.11 12.07 -15.42
N VAL A 66 8.94 11.25 -14.37
CA VAL A 66 7.96 10.15 -14.38
C VAL A 66 6.52 10.66 -14.34
N ALA A 67 6.28 11.78 -13.66
CA ALA A 67 5.01 12.51 -13.62
C ALA A 67 5.24 13.94 -13.10
N ASP A 68 4.38 14.88 -13.50
CA ASP A 68 4.41 16.27 -13.02
C ASP A 68 3.52 16.48 -11.77
N THR A 69 2.85 15.42 -11.29
CA THR A 69 2.03 15.45 -10.07
C THR A 69 2.37 14.31 -9.12
N VAL A 70 2.58 14.64 -7.85
CA VAL A 70 2.73 13.71 -6.74
C VAL A 70 1.60 13.92 -5.75
N VAL A 71 0.95 12.83 -5.34
CA VAL A 71 -0.05 12.81 -4.29
C VAL A 71 0.51 12.05 -3.10
N LEU A 72 0.80 12.75 -2.02
CA LEU A 72 1.27 12.17 -0.76
C LEU A 72 0.05 11.95 0.14
N SER A 73 -0.27 10.70 0.48
CA SER A 73 -1.34 10.47 1.44
C SER A 73 -0.92 11.00 2.82
N ASP A 74 -1.74 11.87 3.40
CA ASP A 74 -1.48 12.51 4.70
C ASP A 74 -2.49 12.05 5.78
N PRO A 75 -2.38 10.82 6.30
CA PRO A 75 -3.17 10.37 7.45
C PRO A 75 -2.64 10.91 8.78
N TYR A 76 -1.60 11.75 8.77
CA TYR A 76 -0.82 12.09 9.95
C TYR A 76 -1.44 13.24 10.73
N ASN A 77 -0.79 13.60 11.84
CA ASN A 77 -1.18 14.78 12.62
C ASN A 77 -0.91 16.05 11.81
N SER A 78 -1.80 17.05 11.87
CA SER A 78 -1.62 18.34 11.18
C SER A 78 -0.36 19.12 11.58
N ARG A 79 0.31 18.74 12.68
CA ARG A 79 1.60 19.29 13.12
C ARG A 79 2.80 18.49 12.63
N ASP A 80 2.62 17.50 11.75
CA ASP A 80 3.73 16.76 11.18
C ASP A 80 4.57 17.67 10.29
N ARG A 81 5.76 18.04 10.78
CA ARG A 81 6.65 18.97 10.09
C ARG A 81 7.27 18.35 8.83
N ARG A 82 7.46 17.04 8.79
CA ARG A 82 8.05 16.37 7.61
C ARG A 82 7.04 16.36 6.48
N MET A 83 5.81 15.94 6.78
CA MET A 83 4.73 15.97 5.81
C MET A 83 4.46 17.39 5.33
N ALA A 84 4.36 18.37 6.23
CA ALA A 84 4.19 19.77 5.85
C ALA A 84 5.30 20.27 4.91
N ALA A 85 6.56 19.87 5.15
CA ALA A 85 7.68 20.24 4.28
C ALA A 85 7.58 19.60 2.88
N TRP A 86 7.24 18.32 2.78
CA TRP A 86 7.04 17.68 1.47
C TRP A 86 5.84 18.24 0.72
N CYS A 87 4.73 18.51 1.41
CA CYS A 87 3.55 19.14 0.80
C CYS A 87 3.85 20.54 0.24
N ALA A 88 4.75 21.28 0.88
CA ALA A 88 5.20 22.59 0.40
C ALA A 88 6.31 22.51 -0.67
N SER A 89 6.76 21.32 -1.06
CA SER A 89 7.90 21.13 -1.97
C SER A 89 7.56 21.23 -3.47
N GLY A 90 6.31 21.59 -3.80
CA GLY A 90 5.89 21.86 -5.16
C GLY A 90 6.69 23.00 -5.82
N THR A 91 6.74 22.98 -7.14
CA THR A 91 7.44 23.99 -7.95
C THR A 91 6.56 24.44 -9.12
N SER A 92 7.06 25.33 -9.98
CA SER A 92 6.34 25.73 -11.20
C SER A 92 6.05 24.57 -12.18
N THR A 93 6.79 23.46 -12.08
CA THR A 93 6.66 22.29 -12.95
C THR A 93 6.28 21.02 -12.19
N LEU A 94 6.13 21.08 -10.86
CA LEU A 94 5.82 19.93 -10.02
C LEU A 94 4.67 20.27 -9.05
N THR A 95 3.53 19.61 -9.23
CA THR A 95 2.40 19.71 -8.32
C THR A 95 2.51 18.68 -7.21
N VAL A 96 2.38 19.11 -5.94
CA VAL A 96 2.30 18.20 -4.79
C VAL A 96 0.95 18.38 -4.10
N LEU A 97 0.18 17.29 -4.00
CA LEU A 97 -1.11 17.24 -3.32
C LEU A 97 -0.98 16.37 -2.07
N CYS A 98 -1.56 16.80 -0.95
CA CYS A 98 -1.51 16.07 0.31
C CYS A 98 -2.89 15.84 0.93
N PRO A 99 -3.77 15.05 0.29
CA PRO A 99 -5.07 14.75 0.86
C PRO A 99 -4.95 13.76 2.02
N ALA A 100 -5.75 14.01 3.07
CA ALA A 100 -5.99 13.02 4.11
C ALA A 100 -6.98 11.94 3.61
N PRO A 101 -6.65 10.64 3.71
CA PRO A 101 -7.54 9.57 3.28
C PRO A 101 -8.76 9.44 4.20
N VAL A 102 -9.95 9.34 3.60
CA VAL A 102 -11.21 9.08 4.33
C VAL A 102 -11.90 7.84 3.75
N PRO A 103 -11.99 6.73 4.49
CA PRO A 103 -11.39 6.48 5.83
C PRO A 103 -9.87 6.37 5.78
N SER A 104 -9.17 6.62 6.89
CA SER A 104 -7.70 6.55 6.99
C SER A 104 -7.18 5.11 6.85
N THR A 105 -7.16 4.63 5.60
CA THR A 105 -6.89 3.25 5.17
C THR A 105 -6.50 3.26 3.69
N THR A 106 -5.89 2.18 3.22
CA THR A 106 -5.61 1.99 1.78
C THR A 106 -6.83 2.06 0.87
N ARG A 107 -8.01 1.71 1.38
CA ARG A 107 -9.25 1.89 0.63
C ARG A 107 -9.58 3.38 0.48
N GLY A 108 -9.43 4.17 1.53
CA GLY A 108 -9.62 5.63 1.45
C GLY A 108 -8.59 6.29 0.54
N GLU A 109 -7.37 5.76 0.50
CA GLU A 109 -6.32 6.19 -0.44
C GLU A 109 -6.72 5.98 -1.90
N ALA A 110 -7.19 4.78 -2.22
CA ALA A 110 -7.70 4.46 -3.55
C ALA A 110 -8.94 5.30 -3.92
N ILE A 111 -9.81 5.61 -2.95
CA ILE A 111 -11.00 6.44 -3.17
C ILE A 111 -10.62 7.89 -3.50
N PHE A 112 -9.74 8.54 -2.73
CA PHE A 112 -9.34 9.90 -3.09
C PHE A 112 -8.59 9.91 -4.41
N THR A 113 -7.82 8.86 -4.73
CA THR A 113 -7.12 8.75 -6.02
C THR A 113 -8.14 8.76 -7.16
N GLN A 114 -9.22 7.98 -7.06
CA GLN A 114 -10.30 7.99 -8.06
C GLN A 114 -10.94 9.37 -8.21
N ARG A 115 -11.15 10.12 -7.11
CA ARG A 115 -11.72 11.46 -7.17
C ARG A 115 -10.78 12.45 -7.87
N LEU A 116 -9.49 12.42 -7.51
CA LEU A 116 -8.49 13.25 -8.16
C LEU A 116 -8.38 12.89 -9.65
N ALA A 117 -8.40 11.62 -10.00
CA ALA A 117 -8.39 11.20 -11.38
C ALA A 117 -9.60 11.71 -12.18
N GLN A 118 -10.80 11.71 -11.59
CA GLN A 118 -11.98 12.32 -12.22
C GLN A 118 -11.85 13.84 -12.38
N GLN A 119 -11.19 14.50 -11.43
CA GLN A 119 -10.99 15.95 -11.46
C GLN A 119 -9.93 16.38 -12.48
N TYR A 120 -8.83 15.63 -12.58
CA TYR A 120 -7.66 15.98 -13.39
C TYR A 120 -7.54 15.17 -14.70
N GLY A 121 -8.46 14.23 -14.95
CA GLY A 121 -8.48 13.41 -16.15
C GLY A 121 -7.45 12.27 -16.18
N TRP A 122 -6.97 11.81 -15.02
CA TRP A 122 -5.96 10.75 -14.95
C TRP A 122 -6.53 9.39 -15.32
N SER A 123 -5.77 8.65 -16.11
CA SER A 123 -6.10 7.31 -16.59
C SER A 123 -5.04 6.26 -16.20
N HIS A 124 -3.82 6.69 -15.87
CA HIS A 124 -2.74 5.83 -15.42
C HIS A 124 -2.01 6.46 -14.23
N VAL A 125 -1.94 5.75 -13.11
CA VAL A 125 -1.24 6.21 -11.90
C VAL A 125 -0.17 5.21 -11.46
N MET A 126 0.90 5.73 -10.85
CA MET A 126 1.87 4.92 -10.13
C MET A 126 1.57 4.95 -8.63
N VAL A 127 1.48 3.80 -7.98
CA VAL A 127 1.25 3.68 -6.55
C VAL A 127 2.51 3.18 -5.86
N ILE A 128 3.00 3.93 -4.88
CA ILE A 128 4.22 3.64 -4.11
C ILE A 128 3.86 3.19 -2.71
N SER A 129 4.43 2.05 -2.28
CA SER A 129 4.31 1.55 -0.90
C SER A 129 5.46 0.60 -0.55
N TRP A 130 5.35 -0.13 0.57
CA TRP A 130 6.26 -1.23 0.88
C TRP A 130 6.04 -2.42 -0.05
N ARG A 131 7.13 -3.15 -0.34
CA ARG A 131 7.08 -4.32 -1.22
C ARG A 131 6.08 -5.38 -0.76
N TYR A 132 6.11 -5.73 0.53
CA TYR A 132 5.16 -6.69 1.12
C TYR A 132 3.71 -6.20 1.14
N HIS A 133 3.46 -4.90 0.91
CA HIS A 133 2.12 -4.34 0.85
C HIS A 133 1.55 -4.30 -0.58
N LEU A 134 2.41 -4.35 -1.61
CA LEU A 134 1.98 -4.19 -3.00
C LEU A 134 0.85 -5.15 -3.43
N PRO A 135 0.85 -6.45 -3.08
CA PRO A 135 -0.24 -7.33 -3.52
C PRO A 135 -1.61 -6.86 -3.03
N ARG A 136 -1.69 -6.42 -1.77
CA ARG A 136 -2.94 -5.93 -1.17
C ARG A 136 -3.32 -4.57 -1.71
N ALA A 137 -2.37 -3.64 -1.83
CA ALA A 137 -2.60 -2.33 -2.43
C ALA A 137 -3.12 -2.48 -3.87
N ARG A 138 -2.48 -3.32 -4.69
CA ARG A 138 -2.91 -3.63 -6.07
C ARG A 138 -4.34 -4.14 -6.12
N TYR A 139 -4.70 -5.08 -5.25
CA TYR A 139 -6.06 -5.57 -5.18
C TYR A 139 -7.06 -4.45 -4.84
N ILE A 140 -6.77 -3.63 -3.84
CA ILE A 140 -7.68 -2.55 -3.41
C ILE A 140 -7.83 -1.49 -4.50
N PHE A 141 -6.73 -1.03 -5.10
CA PHE A 141 -6.77 -0.06 -6.18
C PHE A 141 -7.54 -0.59 -7.40
N GLY A 142 -7.36 -1.86 -7.79
CA GLY A 142 -8.12 -2.47 -8.88
C GLY A 142 -9.64 -2.63 -8.60
N ARG A 143 -10.11 -2.33 -7.38
CA ARG A 143 -11.54 -2.30 -7.04
C ARG A 143 -12.12 -0.89 -6.93
N CYS A 144 -11.27 0.14 -6.93
CA CYS A 144 -11.65 1.48 -6.53
C CYS A 144 -11.21 2.56 -7.52
N PHE A 145 -10.11 2.32 -8.23
CA PHE A 145 -9.63 3.15 -9.32
C PHE A 145 -10.00 2.51 -10.67
N SER A 146 -10.51 3.31 -11.61
CA SER A 146 -10.98 2.82 -12.91
C SER A 146 -9.90 2.74 -13.99
N GLY A 147 -8.72 3.33 -13.75
CA GLY A 147 -7.60 3.36 -14.70
C GLY A 147 -6.54 2.29 -14.46
N GLU A 148 -5.42 2.43 -15.17
CA GLU A 148 -4.24 1.57 -15.04
C GLU A 148 -3.42 1.92 -13.79
N VAL A 149 -2.87 0.90 -13.13
CA VAL A 149 -2.10 1.08 -11.90
C VAL A 149 -0.74 0.38 -12.01
N THR A 150 0.32 1.17 -11.95
CA THR A 150 1.70 0.70 -11.80
C THR A 150 2.06 0.65 -10.32
N MET A 151 2.44 -0.52 -9.80
CA MET A 151 2.84 -0.68 -8.40
C MET A 151 4.36 -0.68 -8.27
N ARG A 152 4.88 0.24 -7.44
CA ARG A 152 6.31 0.36 -7.16
C ARG A 152 6.59 0.25 -5.67
N ALA A 153 7.60 -0.52 -5.31
CA ALA A 153 8.07 -0.50 -3.93
C ALA A 153 9.01 0.69 -3.72
N VAL A 154 8.97 1.30 -2.53
CA VAL A 154 10.11 2.08 -2.06
C VAL A 154 11.34 1.16 -1.97
N PRO A 155 12.47 1.48 -2.60
CA PRO A 155 13.68 0.65 -2.54
C PRO A 155 14.22 0.60 -1.10
N ARG A 156 14.13 -0.55 -0.44
CA ARG A 156 14.67 -0.74 0.91
C ARG A 156 14.97 -2.19 1.23
N SER A 157 15.90 -2.39 2.18
CA SER A 157 16.06 -3.64 2.90
C SER A 157 15.19 -3.68 4.15
N TYR A 158 14.73 -4.87 4.52
CA TYR A 158 13.95 -5.12 5.73
C TYR A 158 14.79 -5.93 6.71
N ALA A 159 15.00 -5.39 7.91
CA ALA A 159 15.73 -6.08 8.99
C ALA A 159 14.75 -6.72 9.99
N PHE A 160 13.76 -7.45 9.46
CA PHE A 160 12.73 -8.12 10.27
C PHE A 160 13.23 -9.46 10.77
N SER A 161 12.90 -9.80 12.02
CA SER A 161 13.07 -11.16 12.53
C SER A 161 12.11 -12.12 11.82
N LEU A 162 12.31 -13.43 11.99
CA LEU A 162 11.36 -14.43 11.48
C LEU A 162 9.95 -14.24 12.07
N ALA A 163 9.86 -13.86 13.35
CA ALA A 163 8.59 -13.60 14.01
C ALA A 163 7.90 -12.35 13.45
N ASP A 164 8.65 -11.28 13.19
CA ASP A 164 8.12 -10.04 12.59
C ASP A 164 7.60 -10.30 11.17
N TRP A 165 8.31 -11.14 10.40
CA TRP A 165 7.83 -11.55 9.08
C TRP A 165 6.55 -12.37 9.15
N GLU A 166 6.50 -13.35 10.05
CA GLU A 166 5.31 -14.19 10.25
C GLU A 166 4.09 -13.34 10.61
N TYR A 167 4.26 -12.41 11.56
CA TYR A 167 3.24 -11.45 11.93
C TYR A 167 2.83 -10.57 10.74
N THR A 168 3.80 -10.05 9.99
CA THR A 168 3.55 -9.22 8.81
C THR A 168 2.73 -9.99 7.77
N TYR A 169 3.08 -11.24 7.48
CA TYR A 169 2.34 -12.06 6.52
C TYR A 169 0.93 -12.34 6.98
N LEU A 170 0.73 -12.71 8.25
CA LEU A 170 -0.59 -12.91 8.82
C LEU A 170 -1.44 -11.64 8.70
N TYR A 171 -0.85 -10.47 9.00
CA TYR A 171 -1.50 -9.18 8.87
C TYR A 171 -1.88 -8.87 7.41
N GLN A 172 -0.99 -9.15 6.45
CA GLN A 172 -1.30 -8.95 5.03
C GLN A 172 -2.42 -9.87 4.55
N VAL A 173 -2.43 -11.14 4.96
CA VAL A 173 -3.50 -12.10 4.65
C VAL A 173 -4.83 -11.62 5.24
N ALA A 174 -4.87 -11.26 6.52
CA ALA A 174 -6.08 -10.76 7.18
C ALA A 174 -6.60 -9.48 6.50
N GLY A 175 -5.70 -8.55 6.16
CA GLY A 175 -6.05 -7.34 5.43
C GLY A 175 -6.57 -7.61 4.01
N PHE A 176 -6.04 -8.63 3.33
CA PHE A 176 -6.54 -9.05 2.02
C PHE A 176 -7.94 -9.66 2.10
N VAL A 177 -8.20 -10.49 3.12
CA VAL A 177 -9.53 -11.04 3.39
C VAL A 177 -10.52 -9.91 3.69
N LYS A 178 -10.14 -8.95 4.53
CA LYS A 178 -10.94 -7.73 4.79
C LYS A 178 -11.23 -6.98 3.48
N ALA A 179 -10.23 -6.74 2.64
CA ALA A 179 -10.40 -6.04 1.37
C ALA A 179 -11.37 -6.78 0.44
N ARG A 180 -11.31 -8.12 0.37
CA ARG A 180 -12.25 -8.94 -0.40
C ARG A 180 -13.69 -8.80 0.13
N ALA A 181 -13.87 -8.81 1.44
CA ALA A 181 -15.19 -8.66 2.05
C ALA A 181 -15.81 -7.27 1.82
N GLN A 182 -14.99 -6.23 1.61
CA GLN A 182 -15.45 -4.86 1.38
C GLN A 182 -15.92 -4.55 -0.05
N GLY A 183 -15.64 -5.41 -1.04
CA GLY A 183 -16.10 -5.22 -2.42
C GLY A 183 -15.57 -3.95 -3.13
N THR A 184 -16.31 -3.44 -4.12
CA THR A 184 -15.95 -2.26 -4.93
C THR A 184 -16.19 -0.96 -4.19
N CYS A 185 -15.57 0.15 -4.63
CA CYS A 185 -15.72 1.47 -4.02
C CYS A 185 -16.89 2.34 -4.56
N ALA A 186 -17.77 1.78 -5.40
CA ALA A 186 -18.82 2.54 -6.11
C ALA A 186 -19.76 3.34 -5.19
N ASP A 187 -20.06 2.82 -4.00
CA ASP A 187 -21.00 3.48 -3.06
C ASP A 187 -20.34 4.54 -2.18
N VAL A 188 -19.00 4.53 -2.06
CA VAL A 188 -18.27 5.42 -1.13
C VAL A 188 -17.91 6.75 -1.77
N SER A 189 -17.76 6.79 -3.10
CA SER A 189 -17.49 8.02 -3.85
C SER A 189 -18.67 9.01 -3.81
N GLN A 190 -19.91 8.52 -3.71
CA GLN A 190 -21.11 9.37 -3.65
C GLN A 190 -21.39 9.98 -2.27
N ARG A 191 -21.01 9.30 -1.17
CA ARG A 191 -21.29 9.74 0.20
C ARG A 191 -20.40 10.88 0.71
N SER A 192 -19.23 11.03 0.11
CA SER A 192 -18.24 12.06 0.42
C SER A 192 -18.39 13.36 -0.36
N LEU A 193 -19.29 13.38 -1.34
CA LEU A 193 -19.68 14.55 -2.12
C LEU A 193 -20.93 15.23 -1.52
N ARG A 194 -21.41 14.73 -0.38
CA ARG A 194 -22.51 15.29 0.42
C ARG A 194 -21.98 15.88 1.71
#